data_AF-A0A350PLU4-F1
#
_entry.id   AF-A0A350PLU4-F1
#
_cell.length_a   1.000
_cell.length_b   1.000
_cell.length_c   1.000
_cell.angle_alpha   90.00
_cell.angle_beta   90.00
_cell.angle_gamma   90.00
#
_symmetry.space_group_name_H-M   'P 1'
#
loop_
_entity.id
_entity.type
_entity.pdbx_description
1 polymer ?
#
loop_
_entity_poly.entity_id
_entity_poly.type
_entity_poly.pdbx_seq_one_letter_code
_entity_poly.pdbx_strand_id
1 'polypeptide(L)'
;MFKRSTLIFAFCAFIQTVVYAQISISGLANFELRQAGEDSSPYVNQTPGENLSIYTPNLRLFISGNISDQWFINSALQADY
;
A
#
# COMPACT_ATOMS: atom_id res chain seq x y z
N MET A 1 -41.90 19.88 15.98
CA MET A 1 -40.65 19.12 16.16
C MET A 1 -39.88 18.86 14.85
N PHE A 2 -40.52 18.72 13.70
CA PHE A 2 -39.86 18.38 12.41
C PHE A 2 -38.81 19.38 11.88
N LYS A 3 -38.90 20.69 12.19
CA LYS A 3 -37.98 21.69 11.61
C LYS A 3 -36.52 21.56 12.11
N ARG A 4 -36.30 21.04 13.32
CA ARG A 4 -34.95 20.91 13.90
C ARG A 4 -34.21 19.68 13.36
N SER A 5 -34.92 18.58 13.13
CA SER A 5 -34.35 17.36 12.55
C SER A 5 -33.94 17.56 11.08
N THR A 6 -34.72 18.29 10.28
CA THR A 6 -34.36 18.60 8.88
C THR A 6 -33.08 19.41 8.78
N LEU A 7 -32.84 20.33 9.72
CA LEU A 7 -31.64 21.18 9.73
C LEU A 7 -30.36 20.38 10.03
N ILE A 8 -30.46 19.40 10.91
CA ILE A 8 -29.36 18.49 11.26
C ILE A 8 -29.06 17.56 10.07
N PHE A 9 -30.08 17.01 9.42
CA PHE A 9 -29.89 16.18 8.23
C PHE A 9 -29.27 16.96 7.06
N ALA A 10 -29.70 18.20 6.84
CA ALA A 10 -29.10 19.08 5.82
C ALA A 10 -27.64 19.44 6.14
N PHE A 11 -27.32 19.69 7.42
CA PHE A 11 -25.95 19.96 7.87
C PHE A 11 -25.04 18.73 7.70
N CYS A 12 -25.52 17.53 8.04
CA CYS A 12 -24.78 16.28 7.83
C CYS A 12 -24.56 15.96 6.34
N ALA A 13 -25.52 16.29 5.46
CA ALA A 13 -25.35 16.15 4.01
C ALA A 13 -24.35 17.17 3.43
N PHE A 14 -24.27 18.37 3.99
CA PHE A 14 -23.32 19.40 3.55
C PHE A 14 -21.85 19.03 3.86
N ILE A 15 -21.60 18.34 4.97
CA ILE A 15 -20.25 17.91 5.39
C ILE A 15 -19.64 16.88 4.42
N GLN A 16 -20.43 16.18 3.61
CA GLN A 16 -19.91 15.19 2.65
C GLN A 16 -19.26 15.78 1.40
N THR A 17 -19.24 17.11 1.23
CA THR A 17 -18.85 17.75 -0.04
C THR A 17 -17.41 18.24 -0.12
N VAL A 18 -16.56 17.96 0.88
CA VAL A 18 -15.17 18.46 0.87
C VAL A 18 -14.16 17.32 1.05
N VAL A 19 -14.15 16.39 0.09
CA VAL A 19 -12.98 15.52 -0.14
C VAL A 19 -12.40 15.90 -1.50
N TYR A 20 -11.64 17.00 -1.53
CA TYR A 20 -10.97 17.50 -2.74
C TYR A 20 -9.75 16.67 -3.14
N ALA A 21 -9.24 15.82 -2.24
CA ALA A 21 -8.07 15.00 -2.48
C ALA A 21 -8.32 13.58 -1.93
N GLN A 22 -8.25 12.59 -2.83
CA GLN A 22 -8.26 11.18 -2.48
C GLN A 22 -6.87 10.61 -2.71
N ILE A 23 -6.24 10.11 -1.65
CA ILE A 23 -4.95 9.42 -1.71
C ILE A 23 -5.21 7.92 -1.58
N SER A 24 -4.73 7.14 -2.54
CA SER A 24 -4.68 5.69 -2.52
C SER A 24 -3.25 5.24 -2.25
N ILE A 25 -3.08 4.44 -1.19
CA ILE A 25 -1.83 3.77 -0.86
C ILE A 25 -2.09 2.28 -1.03
N SER A 26 -1.31 1.62 -1.88
CA SER A 26 -1.39 0.18 -2.11
C SER A 26 0.00 -0.42 -2.21
N GLY A 27 0.12 -1.74 -2.16
CA GLY A 27 1.42 -2.39 -2.26
C GLY A 27 1.33 -3.85 -2.63
N LEU A 28 2.46 -4.38 -3.07
CA LEU A 28 2.68 -5.77 -3.39
C LEU A 28 3.94 -6.22 -2.62
N ALA A 29 3.83 -7.32 -1.91
CA ALA A 29 4.95 -7.96 -1.23
C ALA A 29 4.95 -9.42 -1.63
N ASN A 30 6.03 -9.87 -2.25
CA ASN A 30 6.23 -11.29 -2.53
C ASN A 30 6.99 -11.89 -1.36
N PHE A 31 6.51 -13.02 -0.86
CA PHE A 31 7.19 -13.77 0.20
C PHE A 31 7.57 -15.14 -0.33
N GLU A 32 8.81 -15.53 -0.09
CA GLU A 32 9.33 -16.84 -0.45
C GLU A 32 9.81 -17.55 0.81
N LEU A 33 9.42 -18.81 0.95
CA LEU A 33 10.01 -19.73 1.92
C LEU A 33 11.13 -20.50 1.21
N ARG A 34 12.36 -20.32 1.69
CA ARG A 34 13.53 -21.01 1.15
C ARG A 34 14.14 -21.89 2.22
N GLN A 35 14.27 -23.18 1.91
CA GLN A 35 15.05 -24.12 2.70
C GLN A 35 16.45 -24.22 2.08
N ALA A 36 17.49 -24.04 2.89
CA ALA A 36 18.86 -24.28 2.47
C ALA A 36 19.06 -25.79 2.19
N GLY A 37 19.72 -26.12 1.08
CA GLY A 37 20.14 -27.49 0.72
C GLY A 37 21.64 -27.53 0.43
N GLU A 38 22.23 -28.69 0.10
CA GLU A 38 23.68 -28.81 -0.17
C GLU A 38 24.20 -27.81 -1.22
N ASP A 39 23.35 -27.38 -2.16
CA ASP A 39 23.68 -26.40 -3.21
C ASP A 39 23.41 -24.93 -2.81
N SER A 40 23.03 -24.65 -1.57
CA SER A 40 22.84 -23.27 -1.08
C SER A 40 24.18 -22.58 -0.82
N SER A 41 24.85 -22.21 -1.91
CA SER A 41 26.07 -21.42 -1.88
C SER A 41 25.73 -19.95 -1.57
N PRO A 42 26.54 -19.25 -0.75
CA PRO A 42 26.35 -17.82 -0.44
C PRO A 42 26.45 -16.91 -1.67
N TYR A 43 26.87 -17.45 -2.82
CA TYR A 43 26.95 -16.74 -4.09
C TYR A 43 25.69 -16.92 -4.97
N VAL A 44 24.79 -17.84 -4.63
CA VAL A 44 23.59 -18.19 -5.43
C VAL A 44 22.30 -18.15 -4.59
N ASN A 45 22.40 -18.44 -3.30
CA ASN A 45 21.29 -18.41 -2.36
C ASN A 45 21.78 -17.80 -1.03
N GLN A 46 21.41 -16.54 -0.76
CA GLN A 46 21.89 -15.78 0.39
C GLN A 46 21.12 -16.07 1.69
N THR A 47 20.48 -17.22 1.81
CA THR A 47 19.86 -17.65 3.07
C THR A 47 20.97 -17.97 4.08
N PRO A 48 21.13 -17.21 5.18
CA PRO A 48 22.17 -17.50 6.16
C PRO A 48 21.82 -18.77 6.95
N GLY A 49 22.58 -19.84 6.77
CA GLY A 49 22.49 -21.09 7.55
C GLY A 49 21.58 -22.17 6.95
N GLU A 50 21.58 -23.35 7.58
CA GLU A 50 20.87 -24.56 7.13
C GLU A 50 19.34 -24.54 7.37
N ASN A 51 18.81 -23.41 7.81
CA ASN A 51 17.45 -23.30 8.32
C ASN A 51 16.46 -22.75 7.27
N LEU A 52 15.17 -23.03 7.48
CA LEU A 52 14.09 -22.40 6.73
C LEU A 52 14.15 -20.87 6.93
N SER A 53 14.14 -20.14 5.82
CA SER A 53 14.16 -18.67 5.83
C SER A 53 12.94 -18.09 5.11
N ILE A 54 12.49 -16.95 5.60
CA ILE A 54 11.49 -16.12 4.95
C ILE A 54 12.25 -15.02 4.22
N TYR A 55 12.00 -14.91 2.92
CA TYR A 55 12.64 -13.93 2.05
C TYR A 55 11.58 -13.09 1.34
N THR A 56 11.88 -11.80 1.11
CA THR A 56 11.00 -10.88 0.38
C THR A 56 11.76 -10.36 -0.83
N PRO A 57 11.73 -11.06 -1.98
CA PRO A 57 12.51 -10.69 -3.17
C PRO A 57 12.07 -9.36 -3.77
N ASN A 58 10.80 -9.01 -3.61
CA ASN A 58 10.23 -7.80 -4.18
C ASN A 58 9.23 -7.20 -3.19
N LEU A 59 9.43 -5.92 -2.94
CA LEU A 59 8.46 -5.07 -2.27
C LEU A 59 8.18 -3.88 -3.18
N ARG A 60 6.91 -3.62 -3.45
CA ARG A 60 6.46 -2.46 -4.20
C ARG A 60 5.36 -1.73 -3.45
N LEU A 61 5.54 -0.42 -3.28
CA LEU A 61 4.55 0.49 -2.72
C LEU A 61 4.09 1.43 -3.82
N PHE A 62 2.79 1.64 -3.93
CA PHE A 62 2.18 2.59 -4.85
C PHE A 62 1.44 3.65 -4.05
N ILE A 63 1.69 4.91 -4.40
CA ILE A 63 0.98 6.06 -3.86
C ILE A 63 0.41 6.82 -5.05
N SER A 64 -0.91 6.96 -5.09
CA SER A 64 -1.59 7.69 -6.14
C SER A 64 -2.68 8.59 -5.58
N GLY A 65 -2.97 9.71 -6.23
CA GLY A 65 -4.04 10.58 -5.78
C GLY A 65 -4.19 11.84 -6.60
N ASN A 66 -5.41 12.39 -6.59
CA ASN A 66 -5.71 13.67 -7.22
C ASN A 66 -5.36 14.80 -6.25
N ILE A 67 -4.56 15.77 -6.71
CA ILE A 67 -4.30 17.04 -6.01
C ILE A 67 -5.41 18.04 -6.33
N SER A 68 -5.88 18.05 -7.59
CA SER A 68 -7.00 18.85 -8.08
C SER A 68 -7.63 18.18 -9.31
N ASP A 69 -8.65 18.81 -9.91
CA ASP A 69 -9.31 18.33 -11.14
C ASP A 69 -8.35 18.16 -12.34
N GLN A 70 -7.17 18.77 -12.27
CA GLN A 70 -6.20 18.84 -13.38
C GLN A 70 -4.88 18.13 -13.07
N TRP A 71 -4.61 17.85 -11.79
CA TRP A 71 -3.32 17.36 -11.34
C TRP A 71 -3.46 16.06 -10.55
N PHE A 72 -2.78 15.03 -11.04
CA PHE A 72 -2.71 13.71 -10.43
C PHE A 72 -1.25 13.34 -10.17
N ILE A 73 -1.00 12.74 -9.01
CA ILE A 73 0.30 12.15 -8.67
C ILE A 73 0.16 10.63 -8.71
N ASN A 74 1.17 9.99 -9.29
CA ASN A 74 1.40 8.56 -9.15
C ASN A 74 2.89 8.33 -8.88
N SER A 75 3.19 7.59 -7.82
CA SER A 75 4.53 7.23 -7.42
C SER A 75 4.58 5.74 -7.08
N ALA A 76 5.65 5.08 -7.51
CA ALA A 76 5.95 3.72 -7.16
C ALA A 76 7.35 3.67 -6.52
N LEU A 77 7.43 3.10 -5.33
CA LEU A 77 8.69 2.75 -4.67
C LEU A 77 8.87 1.25 -4.78
N GLN A 78 10.00 0.82 -5.33
CA GLN A 78 10.33 -0.59 -5.53
C GLN A 78 11.68 -0.89 -4.89
N ALA A 79 11.72 -1.97 -4.11
CA ALA A 79 12.93 -2.58 -3.62
C ALA A 79 13.02 -3.98 -4.23
N ASP A 80 14.03 -4.16 -5.07
CA ASP A 80 14.43 -5.45 -5.63
C ASP A 80 15.74 -5.86 -4.98
N TYR A 81 15.90 -7.16 -4.76
CA TYR A 81 17.12 -7.76 -4.25
C TYR A 81 17.62 -8.83 -5.23
#